data_AF-A0A412C1R0-F1
#
_entry.id   AF-A0A412C1R0-F1
#
_cell.length_a   1.000
_cell.length_b   1.000
_cell.length_c   1.000
_cell.angle_alpha   90.00
_cell.angle_beta   90.00
_cell.angle_gamma   90.00
#
_symmetry.space_group_name_H-M   'P 1'
#
loop_
_entity.id
_entity.type
_entity.pdbx_description
1 polymer ?
#
loop_
_entity_poly.entity_id
_entity_poly.type
_entity_poly.pdbx_seq_one_letter_code
_entity_poly.pdbx_strand_id
1 'polypeptide(L)'
;MNIIRRKRKELGISQKELSEKLGTSQQTISRIEKADIENIPCSLLVKLANIFETPIDILVYGDNSDLCKSQIEELWDVFRKLDEINKATLLLMGRRLNEAQIENMLKKQIGDISDKNSDM
;
A
#
# COMPACT_ATOMS: atom_id res chain seq x y z
N MET A 1 11.44 -2.77 -9.84
CA MET A 1 10.82 -2.72 -11.19
C MET A 1 9.50 -1.96 -11.07
N ASN A 2 9.21 -0.99 -11.93
CA ASN A 2 7.98 -0.19 -11.87
C ASN A 2 6.72 -1.07 -11.99
N ILE A 3 5.70 -0.81 -11.15
CA ILE A 3 4.44 -1.59 -11.07
C ILE A 3 3.69 -1.64 -12.40
N ILE A 4 3.61 -0.51 -13.11
CA ILE A 4 2.94 -0.40 -14.42
C ILE A 4 3.68 -1.27 -15.45
N ARG A 5 5.02 -1.24 -15.44
CA ARG A 5 5.83 -2.09 -16.32
C ARG A 5 5.62 -3.57 -16.04
N ARG A 6 5.53 -3.96 -14.77
CA ARG A 6 5.28 -5.35 -14.35
C ARG A 6 3.91 -5.82 -14.84
N LYS A 7 2.85 -5.07 -14.52
CA LYS A 7 1.47 -5.37 -14.94
C LYS A 7 1.31 -5.44 -16.46
N ARG A 8 1.94 -4.54 -17.21
CA ARG A 8 1.94 -4.61 -18.69
C ARG A 8 2.57 -5.91 -19.20
N LYS A 9 3.68 -6.35 -18.62
CA LYS A 9 4.34 -7.61 -19.00
C LYS A 9 3.52 -8.84 -18.62
N GLU A 10 2.79 -8.81 -17.51
CA GLU A 10 1.86 -9.88 -17.12
C GLU A 10 0.72 -10.05 -18.12
N LEU A 11 0.26 -8.95 -18.72
CA LEU A 11 -0.70 -8.99 -19.84
C LEU A 11 -0.07 -9.40 -21.18
N GLY A 12 1.25 -9.55 -21.27
CA GLY A 12 1.95 -9.94 -22.50
C GLY A 12 1.95 -8.87 -23.61
N ILE A 13 1.58 -7.63 -23.31
CA ILE A 13 1.47 -6.55 -24.31
C ILE A 13 2.70 -5.63 -24.34
N SER A 14 2.95 -5.03 -25.49
CA SER A 14 3.99 -4.02 -25.72
C SER A 14 3.60 -2.64 -25.17
N GLN A 15 4.58 -1.74 -25.02
CA GLN A 15 4.31 -0.33 -24.63
C GLN A 15 3.43 0.39 -25.66
N LYS A 16 3.56 0.02 -26.94
CA LYS A 16 2.76 0.56 -28.04
C LYS A 16 1.30 0.17 -27.88
N GLU A 17 1.02 -1.11 -27.70
CA GLU A 17 -0.35 -1.62 -27.50
C GLU A 17 -1.01 -1.04 -26.24
N LEU A 18 -0.25 -0.89 -25.14
CA LEU A 18 -0.77 -0.23 -23.94
C LEU A 18 -1.09 1.25 -24.22
N SER A 19 -0.25 1.95 -24.98
CA SER A 19 -0.47 3.36 -25.32
C SER A 19 -1.73 3.56 -26.18
N GLU A 20 -1.98 2.65 -27.11
CA GLU A 20 -3.18 2.63 -27.96
C GLU A 20 -4.45 2.44 -27.11
N LYS A 21 -4.44 1.47 -26.17
CA LYS A 21 -5.56 1.24 -25.24
C LYS A 21 -5.84 2.43 -24.33
N LEU A 22 -4.80 3.18 -23.94
CA LEU A 22 -4.93 4.33 -23.05
C LEU A 22 -5.27 5.63 -23.78
N GLY A 23 -5.10 5.68 -25.11
CA GLY A 23 -5.24 6.88 -25.92
C GLY A 23 -4.11 7.89 -25.64
N THR A 24 -2.88 7.41 -25.51
CA THR A 24 -1.68 8.22 -25.24
C THR A 24 -0.52 7.80 -26.15
N SER A 25 0.62 8.50 -26.08
CA SER A 25 1.80 8.16 -26.86
C SER A 25 2.62 7.02 -26.23
N GLN A 26 3.31 6.22 -27.05
CA GLN A 26 4.25 5.21 -26.55
C GLN A 26 5.35 5.85 -25.67
N GLN A 27 5.79 7.06 -26.02
CA GLN A 27 6.78 7.82 -25.26
C GLN A 27 6.27 8.14 -23.85
N THR A 28 4.97 8.44 -23.70
CA THR A 28 4.33 8.64 -22.40
C THR A 28 4.44 7.37 -21.54
N ILE A 29 4.11 6.21 -22.11
CA ILE A 29 4.23 4.92 -21.40
C ILE A 29 5.67 4.62 -21.01
N SER A 30 6.62 4.87 -21.92
CA SER A 30 8.05 4.67 -21.65
C SER A 30 8.54 5.50 -20.47
N ARG A 31 8.16 6.79 -20.41
CA ARG A 31 8.52 7.70 -19.31
C ARG A 31 7.84 7.31 -17.99
N ILE A 32 6.55 6.93 -18.03
CA ILE A 32 5.83 6.41 -16.86
C ILE A 32 6.54 5.18 -16.29
N GLU A 33 6.93 4.22 -17.13
CA GLU A 33 7.60 2.99 -16.68
C GLU A 33 9.03 3.21 -16.17
N LYS A 34 9.66 4.32 -16.52
CA LYS A 34 10.97 4.76 -16.02
C LYS A 34 10.89 5.60 -14.73
N ALA A 35 9.68 5.97 -14.30
CA ALA A 35 9.44 6.91 -13.21
C ALA A 35 9.94 8.34 -13.47
N ASP A 36 10.07 8.74 -14.74
CA ASP A 36 10.50 10.10 -15.13
C ASP A 36 9.35 11.14 -15.07
N ILE A 37 8.11 10.71 -14.79
CA ILE A 37 6.93 11.58 -14.68
C ILE A 37 6.34 11.43 -13.27
N GLU A 38 6.41 12.49 -12.47
CA GLU A 38 5.78 12.56 -11.15
C GLU A 38 4.27 12.89 -11.23
N ASN A 39 3.82 13.52 -12.33
CA ASN A 39 2.45 14.02 -12.49
C ASN A 39 1.66 13.22 -13.53
N ILE A 40 1.36 11.95 -13.24
CA ILE A 40 0.45 11.15 -14.06
C ILE A 40 -0.99 11.63 -13.82
N PRO A 41 -1.76 12.03 -14.86
CA PRO A 41 -3.14 12.44 -14.67
C PRO A 41 -4.00 11.35 -14.04
N CYS A 42 -4.87 11.70 -13.08
CA CYS A 42 -5.77 10.74 -12.43
C CYS A 42 -6.63 9.94 -13.42
N SER A 43 -7.07 10.58 -14.51
CA SER A 43 -7.83 9.91 -15.58
C SER A 43 -7.03 8.77 -16.24
N LEU A 44 -5.71 8.93 -16.37
CA LEU A 44 -4.84 7.91 -16.91
C LEU A 44 -4.60 6.77 -15.89
N LEU A 45 -4.49 7.11 -14.60
CA LEU A 45 -4.41 6.11 -13.51
C LEU A 45 -5.67 5.25 -13.42
N VAL A 46 -6.86 5.85 -13.55
CA VAL A 46 -8.13 5.10 -13.58
C VAL A 46 -8.17 4.13 -14.77
N LYS A 47 -7.76 4.57 -15.96
CA LYS A 47 -7.71 3.69 -17.12
C LYS A 47 -6.70 2.55 -16.95
N LEU A 48 -5.52 2.84 -16.39
CA LEU A 48 -4.52 1.81 -16.07
C LEU A 48 -5.07 0.79 -15.08
N ALA A 49 -5.72 1.23 -14.00
CA ALA A 49 -6.36 0.37 -13.02
C ALA A 49 -7.40 -0.56 -13.66
N ASN A 50 -8.23 -0.03 -14.55
CA ASN A 50 -9.22 -0.82 -15.29
C ASN A 50 -8.57 -1.84 -16.23
N ILE A 51 -7.53 -1.46 -16.98
CA ILE A 51 -6.83 -2.38 -17.90
C ILE A 51 -6.10 -3.49 -17.13
N PHE A 52 -5.54 -3.18 -15.97
CA PHE A 52 -4.77 -4.10 -15.16
C PHE A 52 -5.60 -4.86 -14.12
N GLU A 53 -6.91 -4.59 -14.05
CA GLU A 53 -7.83 -5.10 -13.02
C GLU A 53 -7.21 -4.97 -11.61
N THR A 54 -6.58 -3.82 -11.36
CA THR A 54 -5.76 -3.59 -10.16
C THR A 54 -6.22 -2.30 -9.49
N PRO A 55 -6.47 -2.30 -8.18
CA PRO A 55 -6.80 -1.08 -7.43
C PRO A 55 -5.78 0.05 -7.65
N ILE A 56 -6.26 1.30 -7.73
CA ILE A 56 -5.43 2.47 -8.05
C ILE A 56 -4.31 2.68 -7.03
N ASP A 57 -4.56 2.39 -5.76
CA ASP A 57 -3.60 2.49 -4.65
C ASP A 57 -2.35 1.63 -4.90
N ILE A 58 -2.50 0.45 -5.51
CA ILE A 58 -1.36 -0.41 -5.86
C ILE A 58 -0.50 0.22 -6.97
N LEU A 59 -1.12 0.94 -7.91
CA LEU A 59 -0.39 1.62 -8.99
C LEU A 59 0.38 2.86 -8.48
N VAL A 60 -0.14 3.51 -7.44
CA VAL A 60 0.43 4.75 -6.87
C VAL A 60 1.49 4.46 -5.80
N TYR A 61 1.16 3.62 -4.82
CA TYR A 61 2.02 3.35 -3.68
C TYR A 61 2.94 2.13 -3.89
N GLY A 62 2.74 1.40 -4.99
CA GLY A 62 3.41 0.14 -5.27
C GLY A 62 2.85 -1.02 -4.45
N ASP A 63 3.44 -2.20 -4.66
CA ASP A 63 3.19 -3.37 -3.82
C ASP A 63 3.79 -3.14 -2.43
N ASN A 64 3.08 -2.44 -1.54
CA ASN A 64 3.35 -2.50 -0.10
C ASN A 64 2.90 -3.85 0.50
N SER A 65 3.06 -4.95 -0.25
CA SER A 65 2.10 -6.06 -0.21
C SER A 65 2.52 -7.35 0.45
N ASP A 66 3.75 -7.52 0.93
CA ASP A 66 4.15 -8.89 1.28
C ASP A 66 4.00 -9.24 2.77
N LEU A 67 3.88 -8.26 3.66
CA LEU A 67 3.56 -8.51 5.07
C LEU A 67 2.18 -8.00 5.49
N CYS A 68 1.76 -6.83 5.00
CA CYS A 68 0.51 -6.21 5.44
C CYS A 68 -0.73 -6.86 4.80
N LYS A 69 -0.65 -7.28 3.52
CA LYS A 69 -1.81 -7.91 2.86
C LYS A 69 -2.14 -9.28 3.44
N SER A 70 -1.14 -10.14 3.68
CA SER A 70 -1.39 -11.50 4.20
C SER A 70 -2.01 -11.49 5.60
N GLN A 71 -1.51 -10.63 6.49
CA GLN A 71 -2.05 -10.51 7.85
C GLN A 71 -3.44 -9.86 7.87
N ILE A 72 -3.70 -8.87 7.00
CA ILE A 72 -5.02 -8.24 6.88
C ILE A 72 -6.05 -9.20 6.28
N GLU A 73 -5.67 -9.96 5.25
CA GLU A 73 -6.51 -10.99 4.63
C GLU A 73 -6.86 -12.09 5.64
N GLU A 74 -5.88 -12.59 6.39
CA GLU A 74 -6.10 -13.56 7.47
C GLU A 74 -7.03 -12.99 8.56
N LEU A 75 -6.79 -11.76 9.02
CA LEU A 75 -7.61 -11.11 10.03
C LEU A 75 -9.06 -10.94 9.55
N TRP A 76 -9.26 -10.57 8.28
CA TRP A 76 -10.57 -10.42 7.67
C TRP A 76 -11.31 -11.76 7.59
N ASP A 77 -10.62 -12.82 7.19
CA ASP A 77 -11.20 -14.16 7.10
C ASP A 77 -11.60 -14.73 8.47
N VAL A 78 -10.82 -14.43 9.51
CA VAL A 78 -11.19 -14.75 10.90
C VAL A 78 -12.40 -13.92 11.31
N PHE A 79 -12.35 -12.59 11.15
CA PHE A 79 -13.39 -11.66 11.61
C PHE A 79 -14.78 -12.01 11.03
N ARG A 80 -14.84 -12.36 9.74
CA ARG A 80 -16.10 -12.75 9.07
C ARG A 80 -16.77 -13.99 9.67
N LYS A 81 -15.99 -14.91 10.24
CA LYS A 81 -16.48 -16.19 10.81
C LYS A 81 -16.93 -16.07 12.27
N LEU A 82 -16.61 -14.95 12.93
CA LEU A 82 -16.95 -14.72 14.33
C LEU A 82 -18.42 -14.28 14.49
N ASP A 83 -18.99 -14.54 15.66
CA ASP A 83 -20.25 -13.91 16.09
C ASP A 83 -20.01 -12.47 16.61
N GLU A 84 -21.08 -11.76 16.92
CA GLU A 84 -21.01 -10.35 17.33
C GLU A 84 -20.24 -10.13 18.64
N ILE A 85 -20.32 -11.08 19.59
CA ILE A 85 -19.59 -10.98 20.85
C ILE A 85 -18.09 -11.09 20.59
N ASN A 86 -17.68 -12.10 19.82
CA ASN A 86 -16.28 -12.36 19.53
C ASN A 86 -15.67 -11.27 18.62
N LYS A 87 -16.44 -10.69 17.69
CA LYS A 87 -16.01 -9.51 16.92
C LYS A 87 -15.73 -8.32 17.83
N ALA A 88 -16.62 -8.04 18.78
CA ALA A 88 -16.43 -6.95 19.75
C ALA A 88 -15.17 -7.18 20.61
N THR A 89 -14.93 -8.41 21.05
CA THR A 89 -13.71 -8.78 21.78
C THR A 89 -12.44 -8.57 20.95
N LEU A 90 -12.43 -9.02 19.68
CA LEU A 90 -11.29 -8.85 18.78
C LEU A 90 -10.95 -7.37 18.55
N LEU A 91 -11.96 -6.54 18.35
CA LEU A 91 -11.79 -5.09 18.23
C LEU A 91 -11.24 -4.45 19.51
N LEU A 92 -11.74 -4.87 20.68
CA LEU A 92 -11.25 -4.39 21.97
C LEU A 92 -9.77 -4.76 22.17
N MET A 93 -9.39 -6.00 21.86
CA MET A 93 -7.99 -6.44 21.95
C MET A 93 -7.09 -5.62 21.03
N GLY A 94 -7.51 -5.38 19.77
CA GLY A 94 -6.77 -4.54 18.83
C GLY A 94 -6.53 -3.12 19.36
N ARG A 95 -7.56 -2.49 19.97
CA ARG A 95 -7.43 -1.16 20.59
C ARG A 95 -6.44 -1.17 21.75
N ARG A 96 -6.56 -2.13 22.67
CA ARG A 96 -5.66 -2.25 23.83
C ARG A 96 -4.21 -2.48 23.44
N LEU A 97 -3.97 -3.30 22.41
CA LEU A 97 -2.62 -3.52 21.88
C LEU A 97 -2.02 -2.23 21.33
N ASN A 98 -2.82 -1.47 20.57
CA ASN A 98 -2.38 -0.18 20.01
C ASN A 98 -2.08 0.85 21.11
N GLU A 99 -2.95 0.95 22.12
CA GLU A 99 -2.74 1.82 23.29
C GLU A 99 -1.44 1.45 24.03
N ALA A 100 -1.23 0.17 24.34
CA ALA A 100 -0.02 -0.29 25.00
C ALA A 100 1.25 -0.01 24.18
N GLN A 101 1.18 -0.14 22.85
CA GLN A 101 2.29 0.18 21.97
C GLN A 101 2.63 1.68 22.03
N ILE A 102 1.62 2.56 21.98
CA ILE A 102 1.79 4.01 22.10
C ILE A 102 2.43 4.38 23.45
N GLU A 103 1.90 3.84 24.55
CA GLU A 103 2.46 4.08 25.88
C GLU A 103 3.93 3.68 25.99
N ASN A 104 4.30 2.52 25.44
CA ASN A 104 5.67 2.05 25.44
C ASN A 104 6.60 2.94 24.58
N MET A 105 6.10 3.46 23.46
CA MET A 105 6.85 4.41 22.63
C MET A 105 7.10 5.73 23.38
N LEU A 106 6.08 6.25 24.09
CA LEU A 106 6.22 7.47 24.89
C LEU A 106 7.19 7.28 26.07
N LYS A 107 7.12 6.14 26.77
CA LYS A 107 8.04 5.82 27.88
C LYS A 107 9.49 5.75 27.43
N LYS A 108 9.77 5.17 26.25
CA LYS A 108 11.12 5.14 25.66
C LYS A 108 11.66 6.54 25.38
N GLN A 109 10.85 7.42 24.80
CA GLN A 109 11.26 8.79 24.51
C GLN A 109 11.55 9.61 25.79
N ILE A 110 10.85 9.33 26.89
CA ILE A 110 11.07 10.02 28.17
C ILE A 110 12.33 9.49 28.88
N GLY A 111 12.59 8.17 28.83
CA GLY A 111 13.81 7.57 29.41
C GLY A 111 15.10 8.05 28.73
N ASP A 112 15.08 8.21 27.40
CA ASP A 112 16.22 8.73 26.64
C ASP A 112 16.55 10.22 26.95
N ILE A 113 15.61 10.96 27.55
CA ILE A 113 15.80 12.37 27.97
C ILE A 113 16.37 12.45 29.40
N SER A 114 15.99 11.53 30.30
CA SER A 114 16.51 11.52 31.67
C SER A 114 17.99 11.11 31.74
N ASP A 115 18.42 10.16 30.90
CA ASP A 115 19.80 9.66 30.89
C ASP A 115 20.80 10.69 30.33
N LYS A 116 20.33 11.66 29.52
CA LYS A 116 21.18 12.76 29.01
C LYS A 116 21.37 13.91 30.01
N ASN A 117 20.51 14.02 31.02
CA ASN A 117 20.57 15.09 32.02
C ASN A 117 21.31 14.67 33.30
N SER A 118 21.70 13.40 33.44
CA SER A 118 22.48 12.89 34.58
C SER A 118 24.00 12.95 34.39
N ASP A 119 24.47 13.21 33.17
CA ASP A 119 25.89 13.28 32.81
C ASP A 119 26.43 14.73 32.73
N MET A 120 25.71 15.72 33.28
CA MET A 120 26.11 17.13 33.28
C MET A 120 26.32 17.69 34.68
#